data_AF-A0A3E0DNK4-F1
#
_entry.id   AF-A0A3E0DNK4-F1
#
_cell.length_a   1.000
_cell.length_b   1.000
_cell.length_c   1.000
_cell.angle_alpha   90.00
_cell.angle_beta   90.00
_cell.angle_gamma   90.00
#
_symmetry.space_group_name_H-M   'P 1'
#
loop_
_entity.id
_entity.type
_entity.pdbx_description
1 polymer ?
#
loop_
_entity_poly.entity_id
_entity_poly.type
_entity_poly.pdbx_seq_one_letter_code
_entity_poly.pdbx_strand_id
1 'polypeptide(L)'
;MFKKCRLSPASFVRSGMDKKLIQQLTEYGQNLSAGGVNEIAIANVIALVINELQQKPVPEAYMGYALYDADSNLYDQGKVILSKKARNKHEELIKKIAVPKDGYIETYLVNETSDDVWFDQFRIESTGPLIVQETHYDPWGLELSGLGYQYGGIKINPYLYNGKEANGHLGVNMYDFGARMYDPAIGRWFVLDPLAEKMRRHSPYNYAFNNPMRFIDPDGMAPQVAIVHATPKHSDSEDPTQNEVG
;
A
#
# COMPACT_ATOMS: atom_id res chain seq x y z
N MET A 1 -18.55 0.56 48.62
CA MET A 1 -18.46 1.59 47.56
C MET A 1 -17.29 1.21 46.64
N PHE A 2 -17.54 0.50 45.54
CA PHE A 2 -16.48 0.02 44.65
C PHE A 2 -16.18 1.07 43.57
N LYS A 3 -14.97 1.63 43.58
CA LYS A 3 -14.45 2.43 42.45
C LYS A 3 -14.07 1.47 41.31
N LYS A 4 -14.69 1.63 40.14
CA LYS A 4 -14.26 0.95 38.90
C LYS A 4 -12.94 1.59 38.43
N CYS A 5 -11.88 0.81 38.37
CA CYS A 5 -10.64 1.17 37.67
C CYS A 5 -10.67 0.55 36.28
N ARG A 6 -10.71 1.37 35.23
CA ARG A 6 -10.56 0.93 33.83
C ARG A 6 -9.11 0.52 33.60
N LEU A 7 -8.86 -0.74 33.28
CA LEU A 7 -7.56 -1.22 32.84
C LEU A 7 -7.46 -1.03 31.32
N SER A 8 -6.42 -0.31 30.86
CA SER A 8 -6.09 -0.23 29.44
C SER A 8 -5.09 -1.34 29.07
N PRO A 9 -5.11 -1.86 27.83
CA PRO A 9 -4.22 -2.95 27.39
C PRO A 9 -2.71 -2.64 27.50
N ALA A 10 -2.31 -1.39 27.73
CA ALA A 10 -0.92 -0.97 27.84
C ALA A 10 -0.26 -1.30 29.21
N SER A 11 -1.00 -1.78 30.22
CA SER A 11 -0.43 -2.12 31.53
C SER A 11 0.19 -3.52 31.62
N PHE A 12 0.12 -4.33 30.55
CA PHE A 12 0.62 -5.71 30.57
C PHE A 12 2.15 -5.84 30.42
N VAL A 13 2.85 -4.78 30.03
CA VAL A 13 4.27 -4.88 29.65
C VAL A 13 5.26 -4.55 30.79
N ARG A 14 4.81 -4.18 32.00
CA ARG A 14 5.76 -3.65 33.02
C ARG A 14 5.60 -4.06 34.48
N SER A 15 5.01 -5.20 34.80
CA SER A 15 5.07 -5.72 36.16
C SER A 15 5.71 -7.09 36.18
N GLY A 16 6.77 -7.27 36.98
CA GLY A 16 7.41 -8.55 37.28
C GLY A 16 6.50 -9.53 38.03
N MET A 17 5.31 -9.78 37.50
CA MET A 17 4.39 -10.83 37.96
C MET A 17 4.99 -12.21 37.73
N ASP A 18 5.78 -12.41 36.67
CA ASP A 18 6.49 -13.67 36.42
C ASP A 18 7.44 -14.02 37.57
N LYS A 19 8.18 -13.02 38.09
CA LYS A 19 9.10 -13.23 39.23
C LYS A 19 8.33 -13.60 40.51
N LYS A 20 7.19 -12.97 40.77
CA LYS A 20 6.34 -13.29 41.94
C LYS A 20 5.71 -14.68 41.83
N LEU A 21 5.24 -15.06 40.64
CA LEU A 21 4.64 -16.37 40.39
C LEU A 21 5.70 -17.49 40.53
N ILE A 22 6.89 -17.29 39.95
CA ILE A 22 8.02 -18.22 40.08
C ILE A 22 8.41 -18.40 41.54
N GLN A 23 8.47 -17.30 42.30
CA GLN A 23 8.79 -17.35 43.72
C GLN A 23 7.71 -18.11 44.53
N GLN A 24 6.43 -17.84 44.27
CA GLN A 24 5.32 -18.56 44.91
C GLN A 24 5.32 -20.06 44.59
N LEU A 25 5.62 -20.45 43.34
CA LEU A 25 5.71 -21.86 42.94
C LEU A 25 6.92 -22.56 43.56
N THR A 26 8.03 -21.84 43.72
CA THR A 26 9.24 -22.34 44.39
C THR A 26 8.98 -22.56 45.88
N GLU A 27 8.35 -21.60 46.55
CA GLU A 27 7.95 -21.69 47.96
C GLU A 27 6.91 -22.81 48.17
N TYR A 28 5.96 -22.99 47.25
CA TYR A 28 4.99 -24.08 47.31
C TYR A 28 5.66 -25.46 47.15
N GLY A 29 6.62 -25.59 46.22
CA GLY A 29 7.41 -26.81 46.07
C GLY A 29 8.25 -27.17 47.29
N GLN A 30 8.83 -26.17 47.98
CA GLN A 30 9.58 -26.37 49.23
C GLN A 30 8.69 -26.74 50.43
N ASN A 31 7.45 -26.25 50.48
CA ASN A 31 6.51 -26.59 51.56
C ASN A 31 5.87 -27.98 51.37
N LEU A 32 5.84 -28.51 50.14
CA LEU A 32 5.33 -29.84 49.83
C LEU A 32 6.27 -30.99 50.18
N SER A 33 7.57 -30.74 50.37
CA SER A 33 8.53 -31.74 50.86
C SER A 33 8.38 -32.08 52.35
N ALA A 34 7.34 -31.55 53.03
CA ALA A 34 7.07 -31.78 54.44
C ALA A 34 5.84 -32.67 54.70
N GLY A 35 5.18 -33.21 53.66
CA GLY A 35 3.91 -33.92 53.83
C GLY A 35 3.57 -34.95 52.76
N GLY A 36 4.18 -36.14 52.84
CA GLY A 36 3.48 -37.44 52.69
C GLY A 36 2.75 -37.77 51.38
N VAL A 37 3.00 -37.10 50.26
CA VAL A 37 2.46 -37.49 48.94
C VAL A 37 3.58 -37.48 47.91
N ASN A 38 3.75 -38.61 47.20
CA ASN A 38 4.77 -38.93 46.18
C ASN A 38 5.62 -37.73 45.69
N GLU A 39 6.62 -37.40 46.50
CA GLU A 39 7.33 -36.12 46.51
C GLU A 39 8.10 -35.85 45.20
N ILE A 40 8.54 -36.92 44.56
CA ILE A 40 9.33 -36.89 43.32
C ILE A 40 8.47 -36.49 42.11
N ALA A 41 7.21 -36.92 42.05
CA ALA A 41 6.32 -36.63 40.92
C ALA A 41 5.92 -35.15 40.91
N ILE A 42 5.62 -34.58 42.07
CA ILE A 42 5.23 -33.18 42.20
C ILE A 42 6.44 -32.25 41.98
N ALA A 43 7.62 -32.60 42.51
CA ALA A 43 8.85 -31.85 42.27
C ALA A 43 9.25 -31.84 40.78
N ASN A 44 9.10 -32.96 40.08
CA ASN A 44 9.39 -33.03 38.64
C ASN A 44 8.41 -32.17 37.83
N VAL A 45 7.13 -32.15 38.18
CA VAL A 45 6.12 -31.30 37.51
C VAL A 45 6.38 -29.82 37.76
N ILE A 46 6.72 -29.44 39.01
CA ILE A 46 7.04 -28.04 39.35
C ILE A 46 8.33 -27.59 38.64
N ALA A 47 9.37 -28.44 38.59
CA ALA A 47 10.60 -28.14 37.86
C ALA A 47 10.36 -27.97 36.34
N LEU A 48 9.46 -28.78 35.77
CA LEU A 48 9.09 -28.69 34.36
C LEU A 48 8.33 -27.39 34.07
N VAL A 49 7.39 -27.01 34.93
CA VAL A 49 6.63 -25.74 34.85
C VAL A 49 7.54 -24.52 35.05
N ILE A 50 8.50 -24.56 35.98
CA ILE A 50 9.47 -23.48 36.17
C ILE A 50 10.39 -23.34 34.96
N ASN A 51 10.85 -24.44 34.36
CA ASN A 51 11.69 -24.42 33.16
C ASN A 51 10.91 -23.90 31.95
N GLU A 52 9.63 -24.23 31.84
CA GLU A 52 8.70 -23.73 30.81
C GLU A 52 8.37 -22.24 30.99
N LEU A 53 8.31 -21.74 32.23
CA LEU A 53 8.10 -20.32 32.55
C LEU A 53 9.37 -19.46 32.46
N GLN A 54 10.57 -20.04 32.58
CA GLN A 54 11.85 -19.33 32.44
C GLN A 54 12.34 -19.21 30.99
N GLN A 55 11.86 -20.07 30.09
CA GLN A 55 12.09 -19.89 28.66
C GLN A 55 11.20 -18.75 28.16
N LYS A 56 11.81 -17.63 27.72
CA LYS A 56 11.10 -16.72 26.82
C LYS A 56 10.53 -17.57 25.67
N PRO A 57 9.23 -17.45 25.33
CA PRO A 57 8.59 -18.45 24.49
C PRO A 57 9.22 -18.60 23.11
N VAL A 58 9.97 -17.62 22.58
CA VAL A 58 11.08 -17.92 21.65
C VAL A 58 12.09 -16.77 21.53
N PRO A 59 13.39 -17.03 21.68
CA PRO A 59 14.42 -16.37 20.90
C PRO A 59 14.59 -17.13 19.58
N GLU A 60 14.33 -16.45 18.46
CA GLU A 60 14.42 -16.99 17.11
C GLU A 60 15.40 -16.11 16.31
N ALA A 61 16.14 -16.71 15.38
CA ALA A 61 16.83 -15.91 14.38
C ALA A 61 15.80 -15.53 13.30
N TYR A 62 15.71 -14.25 12.93
CA TYR A 62 14.69 -13.78 11.98
C TYR A 62 15.12 -12.53 11.20
N MET A 63 14.46 -12.33 10.07
CA MET A 63 14.45 -11.08 9.31
C MET A 63 13.17 -10.31 9.64
N GLY A 64 13.31 -9.08 10.12
CA GLY A 64 12.21 -8.17 10.46
C GLY A 64 12.09 -7.01 9.48
N TYR A 65 10.88 -6.46 9.37
CA TYR A 65 10.62 -5.21 8.67
C TYR A 65 9.59 -4.35 9.43
N ALA A 66 9.70 -3.03 9.27
CA ALA A 66 8.79 -2.03 9.78
C ALA A 66 8.58 -0.96 8.70
N LEU A 67 7.32 -0.64 8.41
CA LEU A 67 6.91 0.35 7.41
C LEU A 67 6.38 1.60 8.10
N TYR A 68 6.95 2.73 7.73
CA TYR A 68 6.60 4.05 8.21
C TYR A 68 6.04 4.89 7.07
N ASP A 69 5.06 5.73 7.37
CA ASP A 69 4.62 6.75 6.43
C ASP A 69 5.57 7.96 6.39
N ALA A 70 5.29 8.93 5.53
CA ALA A 70 6.09 10.15 5.36
C ALA A 70 6.26 10.97 6.64
N ASP A 71 5.33 10.84 7.59
CA ASP A 71 5.35 11.52 8.88
C ASP A 71 6.03 10.67 9.98
N SER A 72 6.72 9.59 9.59
CA SER A 72 7.39 8.64 10.50
C SER A 72 6.45 7.85 11.42
N ASN A 73 5.17 7.71 11.08
CA ASN A 73 4.26 6.85 11.84
C ASN A 73 4.35 5.41 11.33
N LEU A 74 4.58 4.49 12.26
CA LEU A 74 4.58 3.05 11.98
C LEU A 74 3.15 2.60 11.62
N TYR A 75 2.98 1.94 10.47
CA TYR A 75 1.68 1.44 10.04
C TYR A 75 1.66 -0.06 9.72
N ASP A 76 2.79 -0.70 9.45
CA ASP A 76 2.88 -2.16 9.29
C ASP A 76 4.24 -2.65 9.79
N GLN A 77 4.29 -3.87 10.33
CA GLN A 77 5.53 -4.52 10.70
C GLN A 77 5.37 -6.04 10.68
N GLY A 78 6.46 -6.75 10.47
CA GLY A 78 6.45 -8.20 10.47
C GLY A 78 7.82 -8.81 10.58
N LYS A 79 7.84 -10.14 10.76
CA LYS A 79 9.07 -10.92 10.80
C LYS A 79 8.91 -12.23 10.05
N VAL A 80 10.02 -12.70 9.46
CA VAL A 80 10.19 -14.02 8.86
C VAL A 80 11.23 -14.76 9.69
N ILE A 81 10.79 -15.81 10.35
CA ILE A 81 11.57 -16.59 11.30
C ILE A 81 12.34 -17.69 10.57
N LEU A 82 13.59 -17.90 10.97
CA LEU A 82 14.42 -19.02 10.53
C LEU A 82 13.85 -20.34 11.06
N SER A 83 13.64 -21.31 10.18
CA SER A 83 13.06 -22.59 10.60
C SER A 83 14.11 -23.52 11.22
N LYS A 84 13.65 -24.48 12.02
CA LYS A 84 14.53 -25.55 12.56
C LYS A 84 15.18 -26.42 11.47
N LYS A 85 14.71 -26.35 10.21
CA LYS A 85 15.27 -27.08 9.07
C LYS A 85 16.58 -26.49 8.56
N ALA A 86 16.89 -25.25 8.91
CA ALA A 86 18.14 -24.57 8.58
C ALA A 86 19.34 -25.03 9.42
N ARG A 87 19.16 -25.91 10.41
CA ARG A 87 20.28 -26.40 11.21
C ARG A 87 21.32 -27.07 10.31
N ASN A 88 22.52 -26.49 10.25
CA ASN A 88 23.63 -26.89 9.37
C ASN A 88 23.32 -26.81 7.86
N LYS A 89 22.35 -25.98 7.46
CA LYS A 89 21.93 -25.77 6.06
C LYS A 89 21.65 -24.28 5.81
N HIS A 90 21.55 -23.91 4.53
CA HIS A 90 21.08 -22.59 4.13
C HIS A 90 19.55 -22.59 3.98
N GLU A 91 18.88 -21.54 4.44
CA GLU A 91 17.46 -21.29 4.23
C GLU A 91 17.27 -19.83 3.80
N GLU A 92 16.54 -19.62 2.69
CA GLU A 92 16.22 -18.29 2.20
C GLU A 92 14.99 -17.73 2.92
N LEU A 93 15.13 -16.52 3.47
CA LEU A 93 14.03 -15.79 4.10
C LEU A 93 13.54 -14.71 3.13
N ILE A 94 12.34 -14.90 2.58
CA ILE A 94 11.76 -13.98 1.58
C ILE A 94 10.44 -13.43 2.11
N LYS A 95 10.31 -12.10 2.10
CA LYS A 95 9.05 -11.40 2.38
C LYS A 95 8.71 -10.47 1.21
N LYS A 96 7.53 -10.69 0.62
CA LYS A 96 6.92 -9.77 -0.35
C LYS A 96 5.89 -8.92 0.38
N ILE A 97 6.01 -7.61 0.23
CA ILE A 97 5.12 -6.61 0.84
C ILE A 97 4.66 -5.63 -0.24
N ALA A 98 3.40 -5.22 -0.16
CA ALA A 98 2.91 -4.07 -0.90
C ALA A 98 3.04 -2.85 0.01
N VAL A 99 3.60 -1.76 -0.52
CA VAL A 99 3.78 -0.50 0.21
C VAL A 99 2.74 0.50 -0.30
N PRO A 100 1.60 0.68 0.40
CA PRO A 100 0.47 1.46 -0.11
C PRO A 100 0.59 2.98 0.16
N LYS A 101 1.55 3.39 0.98
CA LYS A 101 1.74 4.78 1.41
C LYS A 101 3.17 5.21 1.13
N ASP A 102 3.33 6.49 0.81
CA ASP A 102 4.65 7.11 0.75
C ASP A 102 5.29 7.11 2.15
N GLY A 103 6.59 6.86 2.21
CA GLY A 103 7.34 6.76 3.45
C GLY A 103 8.62 5.96 3.31
N TYR A 104 9.02 5.25 4.35
CA TYR A 104 10.25 4.47 4.37
C TYR A 104 10.08 3.11 5.07
N ILE A 105 11.00 2.20 4.75
CA ILE A 105 11.08 0.87 5.35
C ILE A 105 12.35 0.77 6.18
N GLU A 106 12.21 0.24 7.39
CA GLU A 106 13.32 -0.26 8.18
C GLU A 106 13.31 -1.78 8.14
N THR A 107 14.48 -2.37 7.88
CA THR A 107 14.67 -3.82 7.86
C THR A 107 15.83 -4.20 8.76
N TYR A 108 15.70 -5.29 9.49
CA TYR A 108 16.68 -5.69 10.49
C TYR A 108 16.79 -7.21 10.58
N LEU A 109 17.98 -7.69 10.93
CA LEU A 109 18.29 -9.10 11.16
C LEU A 109 18.56 -9.28 12.64
N VAL A 110 17.93 -10.28 13.25
CA VAL A 110 18.04 -10.53 14.68
C VAL A 110 18.40 -11.98 14.90
N ASN A 111 19.39 -12.24 15.74
CA ASN A 111 19.63 -13.54 16.34
C ASN A 111 19.42 -13.41 17.85
N GLU A 112 18.30 -13.91 18.35
CA GLU A 112 18.06 -13.97 19.80
C GLU A 112 18.48 -15.34 20.38
N THR A 113 18.89 -16.30 19.54
CA THR A 113 19.28 -17.65 19.96
C THR A 113 20.65 -17.66 20.64
N SER A 114 20.92 -18.71 21.42
CA SER A 114 22.26 -18.95 21.99
C SER A 114 23.25 -19.52 20.96
N ASP A 115 22.76 -20.01 19.82
CA ASP A 115 23.57 -20.61 18.78
C ASP A 115 24.04 -19.54 17.79
N ASP A 116 25.21 -19.76 17.16
CA ASP A 116 25.69 -18.88 16.10
C ASP A 116 24.81 -19.05 14.84
N VAL A 117 24.30 -17.93 14.34
CA VAL A 117 23.53 -17.84 13.10
C VAL A 117 24.17 -16.79 12.21
N TRP A 118 24.50 -17.18 10.97
CA TRP A 118 25.04 -16.28 9.96
C TRP A 118 23.97 -15.94 8.94
N PHE A 119 23.89 -14.65 8.59
CA PHE A 119 23.08 -14.15 7.50
C PHE A 119 24.00 -13.72 6.37
N ASP A 120 23.65 -14.10 5.14
CA ASP A 120 24.37 -13.69 3.93
C ASP A 120 23.36 -13.19 2.89
N GLN A 121 23.84 -12.35 1.97
CA GLN A 121 23.08 -11.87 0.81
C GLN A 121 21.78 -11.12 1.13
N PHE A 122 21.76 -10.36 2.24
CA PHE A 122 20.62 -9.51 2.56
C PHE A 122 20.42 -8.44 1.47
N ARG A 123 19.25 -8.46 0.82
CA ARG A 123 18.87 -7.54 -0.26
C ARG A 123 17.45 -7.04 -0.08
N ILE A 124 17.24 -5.79 -0.46
CA ILE A 124 15.92 -5.16 -0.56
C ILE A 124 15.72 -4.81 -2.04
N GLU A 125 14.69 -5.38 -2.64
CA GLU A 125 14.31 -5.10 -4.02
C GLU A 125 13.00 -4.33 -4.02
N SER A 126 13.01 -3.15 -4.66
CA SER A 126 11.79 -2.37 -4.86
C SER A 126 11.36 -2.51 -6.32
N THR A 127 10.16 -3.05 -6.52
CA THR A 127 9.50 -3.03 -7.82
C THR A 127 8.57 -1.82 -7.81
N GLY A 128 8.84 -0.84 -8.67
CA GLY A 128 7.90 0.28 -8.89
C GLY A 128 6.51 -0.21 -9.31
N PRO A 129 5.49 0.65 -9.27
CA PRO A 129 4.15 0.27 -9.71
C PRO A 129 4.22 -0.29 -11.12
N LEU A 130 3.51 -1.40 -11.35
CA LEU A 130 3.42 -1.99 -12.68
C LEU A 130 2.78 -0.98 -13.63
N ILE A 131 3.56 -0.39 -14.53
CA ILE A 131 3.03 0.38 -15.65
C ILE A 131 2.36 -0.64 -16.57
N VAL A 132 1.03 -0.62 -16.62
CA VAL A 132 0.27 -1.57 -17.46
C VAL A 132 0.20 -1.07 -18.90
N GLN A 133 0.03 0.24 -19.06
CA GLN A 133 -0.11 0.90 -20.34
C GLN A 133 0.33 2.37 -20.23
N GLU A 134 1.08 2.83 -21.22
CA GLU A 134 1.51 4.19 -21.42
C GLU A 134 1.29 4.56 -22.88
N THR A 135 0.62 5.67 -23.14
CA THR A 135 0.29 6.12 -24.49
C THR A 135 0.57 7.61 -24.62
N HIS A 136 1.26 7.98 -25.69
CA HIS A 136 1.64 9.36 -25.99
C HIS A 136 0.87 9.85 -27.20
N TYR A 137 0.53 11.14 -27.20
CA TYR A 137 -0.26 11.74 -28.27
C TYR A 137 0.39 13.03 -28.76
N ASP A 138 0.13 13.36 -30.02
CA ASP A 138 0.29 14.73 -30.50
C ASP A 138 -0.83 15.65 -29.94
N PRO A 139 -0.77 16.97 -30.17
CA PRO A 139 -1.81 17.90 -29.70
C PRO A 139 -3.23 17.58 -30.18
N TRP A 140 -3.39 16.84 -31.27
CA TRP A 140 -4.69 16.49 -31.85
C TRP A 140 -5.18 15.12 -31.39
N GLY A 141 -4.44 14.43 -30.52
CA GLY A 141 -4.83 13.11 -30.02
C GLY A 141 -4.43 11.95 -30.92
N LEU A 142 -3.58 12.18 -31.93
CA LEU A 142 -2.99 11.12 -32.73
C LEU A 142 -1.94 10.41 -31.88
N GLU A 143 -2.07 9.10 -31.75
CA GLU A 143 -1.13 8.29 -30.98
C GLU A 143 0.26 8.28 -31.64
N LEU A 144 1.29 8.57 -30.84
CA LEU A 144 2.69 8.50 -31.24
C LEU A 144 3.19 7.06 -31.06
N SER A 145 2.89 6.21 -32.04
CA SER A 145 3.29 4.80 -32.03
C SER A 145 4.81 4.66 -31.86
N GLY A 146 5.21 3.77 -30.93
CA GLY A 146 6.62 3.50 -30.63
C GLY A 146 7.19 4.27 -29.43
N LEU A 147 6.47 5.25 -28.89
CA LEU A 147 6.84 5.93 -27.63
C LEU A 147 6.14 5.36 -26.40
N GLY A 148 5.05 4.62 -26.60
CA GLY A 148 4.26 4.02 -25.52
C GLY A 148 4.81 2.71 -24.98
N TYR A 149 4.19 2.23 -23.92
CA TYR A 149 4.45 0.92 -23.30
C TYR A 149 3.13 0.17 -23.15
N GLN A 150 3.13 -1.14 -23.45
CA GLN A 150 1.99 -2.02 -23.19
C GLN A 150 2.50 -3.30 -22.56
N TYR A 151 2.02 -3.61 -21.37
CA TYR A 151 2.38 -4.86 -20.70
C TYR A 151 1.75 -6.05 -21.44
N GLY A 152 2.58 -7.03 -21.79
CA GLY A 152 2.15 -8.22 -22.52
C GLY A 152 1.18 -9.09 -21.73
N GLY A 153 0.16 -9.63 -22.40
CA GLY A 153 -0.84 -10.50 -21.77
C GLY A 153 -1.92 -9.78 -20.95
N ILE A 154 -1.87 -8.44 -20.87
CA ILE A 154 -2.94 -7.62 -20.29
C ILE A 154 -3.77 -6.97 -21.41
N LYS A 155 -5.09 -6.93 -21.23
CA LYS A 155 -6.01 -6.28 -22.16
C LYS A 155 -5.74 -4.77 -22.20
N ILE A 156 -5.62 -4.22 -23.41
CA ILE A 156 -5.46 -2.79 -23.65
C ILE A 156 -6.69 -2.04 -23.14
N ASN A 157 -6.46 -0.92 -22.44
CA ASN A 157 -7.50 0.04 -22.09
C ASN A 157 -7.94 0.81 -23.35
N PRO A 158 -9.21 0.71 -23.76
CA PRO A 158 -9.69 1.41 -24.95
C PRO A 158 -9.97 2.89 -24.71
N TYR A 159 -10.03 3.36 -23.45
CA TYR A 159 -10.23 4.76 -23.11
C TYR A 159 -8.89 5.49 -23.07
N LEU A 160 -8.68 6.36 -24.05
CA LEU A 160 -7.38 6.92 -24.43
C LEU A 160 -7.43 8.46 -24.39
N TYR A 161 -7.23 9.13 -25.52
CA TYR A 161 -7.19 10.59 -25.61
C TYR A 161 -8.47 11.25 -25.03
N ASN A 162 -8.30 12.24 -24.15
CA ASN A 162 -9.39 12.90 -23.42
C ASN A 162 -10.37 11.95 -22.71
N GLY A 163 -9.91 10.75 -22.34
CA GLY A 163 -10.72 9.71 -21.72
C GLY A 163 -11.81 9.16 -22.65
N LYS A 164 -11.63 9.28 -23.97
CA LYS A 164 -12.59 8.79 -24.98
C LYS A 164 -12.21 7.42 -25.48
N GLU A 165 -13.24 6.62 -25.76
CA GLU A 165 -13.05 5.28 -26.27
C GLU A 165 -12.52 5.34 -27.70
N ALA A 166 -11.36 4.72 -27.93
CA ALA A 166 -10.78 4.55 -29.25
C ALA A 166 -11.41 3.32 -29.93
N ASN A 167 -12.09 3.57 -31.05
CA ASN A 167 -12.64 2.56 -31.92
C ASN A 167 -11.75 2.39 -33.16
N GLY A 168 -11.03 1.26 -33.22
CA GLY A 168 -10.17 0.89 -34.35
C GLY A 168 -10.78 -0.13 -35.33
N HIS A 169 -12.07 -0.45 -35.20
CA HIS A 169 -12.73 -1.59 -35.88
C HIS A 169 -12.77 -1.50 -37.42
N LEU A 170 -12.25 -0.43 -38.04
CA LEU A 170 -12.28 -0.19 -39.49
C LEU A 170 -10.94 0.28 -40.06
N GLY A 171 -9.83 0.11 -39.33
CA GLY A 171 -8.51 0.60 -39.75
C GLY A 171 -8.34 2.12 -39.65
N VAL A 172 -9.33 2.81 -39.08
CA VAL A 172 -9.28 4.22 -38.72
C VAL A 172 -9.47 4.29 -37.22
N ASN A 173 -8.49 4.82 -36.49
CA ASN A 173 -8.60 5.02 -35.05
C ASN A 173 -9.42 6.30 -34.80
N MET A 174 -10.70 6.13 -34.52
CA MET A 174 -11.60 7.24 -34.16
C MET A 174 -11.94 7.21 -32.69
N TYR A 175 -12.17 8.38 -32.11
CA TYR A 175 -12.60 8.51 -30.72
C TYR A 175 -14.10 8.78 -30.66
N ASP A 176 -14.80 8.03 -29.82
CA ASP A 176 -16.22 8.26 -29.54
C ASP A 176 -16.38 9.31 -28.42
N PHE A 177 -16.91 10.48 -28.79
CA PHE A 177 -17.20 11.55 -27.84
C PHE A 177 -18.67 11.56 -27.38
N GLY A 178 -19.50 10.65 -27.88
CA GLY A 178 -20.93 10.55 -27.60
C GLY A 178 -21.76 11.15 -28.72
N ALA A 179 -21.74 12.47 -28.89
CA ALA A 179 -22.51 13.12 -29.96
C ALA A 179 -21.87 12.97 -31.35
N ARG A 180 -20.55 12.77 -31.41
CA ARG A 180 -19.77 12.71 -32.65
C ARG A 180 -18.57 11.77 -32.53
N MET A 181 -18.16 11.22 -33.67
CA MET A 181 -16.88 10.53 -33.83
C MET A 181 -15.79 11.52 -34.23
N TYR A 182 -14.68 11.53 -33.51
CA TYR A 182 -13.51 12.37 -33.77
C TYR A 182 -12.40 11.59 -34.48
N ASP A 183 -11.88 12.15 -35.56
CA ASP A 183 -10.72 11.63 -36.26
C ASP A 183 -9.46 12.44 -35.88
N PRO A 184 -8.54 11.86 -35.10
CA PRO A 184 -7.30 12.51 -34.69
C PRO A 184 -6.30 12.68 -35.82
N ALA A 185 -6.34 11.86 -36.89
CA ALA A 185 -5.37 11.92 -37.98
C ALA A 185 -5.52 13.19 -38.82
N ILE A 186 -6.75 13.70 -38.94
CA ILE A 186 -7.05 14.97 -39.60
C ILE A 186 -7.43 16.08 -38.61
N GLY A 187 -7.62 15.74 -37.33
CA GLY A 187 -8.02 16.67 -36.27
C GLY A 187 -9.42 17.25 -36.45
N ARG A 188 -10.38 16.44 -36.91
CA ARG A 188 -11.75 16.90 -37.26
C ARG A 188 -12.84 15.94 -36.79
N TRP A 189 -14.04 16.47 -36.67
CA TRP A 189 -15.23 15.64 -36.50
C TRP A 189 -15.60 14.94 -37.80
N PHE A 190 -16.10 13.71 -37.69
CA PHE A 190 -16.56 12.93 -38.84
C PHE A 190 -17.93 13.41 -39.36
N VAL A 191 -18.73 14.02 -38.49
CA VAL A 191 -20.08 14.51 -38.80
C VAL A 191 -20.23 15.99 -38.42
N LEU A 192 -21.27 16.64 -38.96
CA LEU A 192 -21.59 18.02 -38.66
C LEU A 192 -21.91 18.23 -37.17
N ASP A 193 -21.43 19.34 -36.61
CA ASP A 193 -21.75 19.77 -35.26
C ASP A 193 -23.26 20.02 -35.05
N PRO A 194 -23.93 19.34 -34.08
CA PRO A 194 -25.32 19.61 -33.74
C PRO A 194 -25.58 21.06 -33.33
N LEU A 195 -24.57 21.76 -32.81
CA LEU A 195 -24.59 23.14 -32.37
C LEU A 195 -23.82 24.08 -33.31
N ALA A 196 -23.57 23.67 -34.56
CA ALA A 196 -22.88 24.49 -35.56
C ALA A 196 -23.45 25.91 -35.66
N GLU A 197 -24.77 26.07 -35.56
CA GLU A 197 -25.45 27.37 -35.64
C GLU A 197 -25.08 28.34 -34.52
N LYS A 198 -24.65 27.83 -33.35
CA LYS A 198 -24.16 28.63 -32.22
C LYS A 198 -22.70 29.06 -32.42
N MET A 199 -21.97 28.38 -33.28
CA MET A 199 -20.53 28.56 -33.52
C MET A 199 -20.23 29.00 -34.96
N ARG A 200 -21.01 29.95 -35.49
CA ARG A 200 -20.95 30.39 -36.91
C ARG A 200 -19.58 30.84 -37.43
N ARG A 201 -18.65 31.18 -36.53
CA ARG A 201 -17.26 31.58 -36.88
C ARG A 201 -16.34 30.40 -37.16
N HIS A 202 -16.78 29.18 -36.85
CA HIS A 202 -16.00 27.95 -37.03
C HIS A 202 -16.68 27.03 -38.02
N SER A 203 -15.88 26.20 -38.69
CA SER A 203 -16.42 25.12 -39.52
C SER A 203 -17.27 24.18 -38.67
N PRO A 204 -18.39 23.64 -39.18
CA PRO A 204 -19.16 22.60 -38.50
C PRO A 204 -18.38 21.31 -38.19
N TYR A 205 -17.18 21.14 -38.76
CA TYR A 205 -16.28 20.01 -38.50
C TYR A 205 -15.09 20.36 -37.58
N ASN A 206 -15.08 21.58 -37.03
CA ASN A 206 -13.99 22.08 -36.22
C ASN A 206 -13.89 21.37 -34.87
N TYR A 207 -12.68 20.91 -34.52
CA TYR A 207 -12.37 20.42 -33.18
C TYR A 207 -11.72 21.52 -32.33
N ALA A 208 -12.20 21.67 -31.09
CA ALA A 208 -11.56 22.47 -30.04
C ALA A 208 -11.16 23.91 -30.44
N PHE A 209 -11.94 24.58 -31.30
CA PHE A 209 -11.61 25.90 -31.86
C PHE A 209 -10.23 25.98 -32.54
N ASN A 210 -9.77 24.86 -33.10
CA ASN A 210 -8.40 24.68 -33.62
C ASN A 210 -7.28 24.89 -32.59
N ASN A 211 -7.58 24.77 -31.30
CA ASN A 211 -6.60 24.86 -30.23
C ASN A 211 -6.84 23.76 -29.17
N PRO A 212 -6.55 22.50 -29.52
CA PRO A 212 -6.78 21.35 -28.64
C PRO A 212 -5.89 21.33 -27.40
N MET A 213 -4.85 22.16 -27.36
CA MET A 213 -4.03 22.38 -26.17
C MET A 213 -4.76 23.20 -25.09
N ARG A 214 -5.72 24.04 -25.50
CA ARG A 214 -6.47 24.93 -24.60
C ARG A 214 -7.91 24.51 -24.40
N PHE A 215 -8.53 23.89 -25.41
CA PHE A 215 -9.93 23.52 -25.38
C PHE A 215 -10.10 22.01 -25.55
N ILE A 216 -11.09 21.47 -24.87
CA ILE A 216 -11.58 20.10 -25.04
C ILE A 216 -13.06 20.15 -25.35
N ASP A 217 -13.57 19.20 -26.13
CA ASP A 217 -15.01 19.00 -26.30
C ASP A 217 -15.40 17.76 -25.48
N PRO A 218 -16.14 17.87 -24.36
CA PRO A 218 -16.36 16.74 -23.46
C PRO A 218 -17.38 15.74 -23.98
N ASP A 219 -18.35 16.16 -24.78
CA ASP A 219 -19.50 15.35 -25.22
C ASP A 219 -19.68 15.36 -26.74
N GLY A 220 -18.77 16.04 -27.45
CA GLY A 220 -18.85 16.20 -28.89
C GLY A 220 -19.91 17.21 -29.31
N MET A 221 -20.35 18.13 -28.46
CA MET A 221 -21.31 19.18 -28.85
C MET A 221 -20.70 20.58 -28.84
N ALA A 222 -19.79 20.87 -27.91
CA ALA A 222 -19.18 22.19 -27.82
C ALA A 222 -17.83 22.17 -27.11
N PRO A 223 -16.82 22.89 -27.63
CA PRO A 223 -15.57 23.08 -26.92
C PRO A 223 -15.74 23.89 -25.63
N GLN A 224 -15.08 23.44 -24.57
CA GLN A 224 -14.88 24.17 -23.32
C GLN A 224 -13.39 24.33 -23.03
N VAL A 225 -13.04 25.29 -22.17
CA VAL A 225 -11.65 25.44 -21.72
C VAL A 225 -11.23 24.16 -20.99
N ALA A 226 -10.06 23.63 -21.33
CA ALA A 226 -9.45 22.54 -20.59
C ALA A 226 -9.14 23.04 -19.18
N ILE A 227 -9.98 22.70 -18.21
CA ILE A 227 -9.70 22.94 -16.80
C ILE A 227 -8.73 21.85 -16.38
N VAL A 228 -7.43 22.18 -16.38
CA VAL A 228 -6.46 21.38 -15.63
C VAL A 228 -6.77 21.65 -14.17
N HIS A 229 -7.54 20.76 -13.54
CA HIS A 229 -7.53 20.70 -12.09
C HIS A 229 -6.12 20.28 -11.71
N ALA A 230 -5.25 21.26 -11.41
CA ALA A 230 -4.16 21.02 -10.49
C ALA A 230 -4.83 20.42 -9.25
N THR A 231 -4.49 19.17 -8.95
CA THR A 231 -4.93 18.51 -7.72
C THR A 231 -4.81 19.52 -6.58
N PRO A 232 -5.86 19.69 -5.75
CA PRO A 232 -5.79 20.65 -4.66
C PRO A 232 -4.61 20.23 -3.79
N LYS A 233 -3.71 21.18 -3.52
CA LYS A 233 -2.75 21.06 -2.42
C LYS A 233 -3.53 20.56 -1.21
N HIS A 234 -2.94 19.57 -0.54
CA HIS A 234 -3.42 19.01 0.72
C HIS A 234 -4.00 20.15 1.57
N SER A 235 -5.29 20.04 1.91
CA SER A 235 -5.97 21.02 2.72
C SER A 235 -5.26 21.07 4.07
N ASP A 236 -4.43 22.08 4.28
CA ASP A 236 -4.10 22.52 5.63
C ASP A 236 -5.44 22.82 6.30
N SER A 237 -5.78 22.01 7.29
CA SER A 237 -7.00 22.09 8.06
C SER A 237 -7.21 23.53 8.57
N GLU A 238 -8.30 24.15 8.15
CA GLU A 238 -8.78 25.40 8.74
C GLU A 238 -9.00 25.18 10.25
N ASP A 239 -8.29 25.97 11.06
CA ASP A 239 -8.48 26.08 12.51
C ASP A 239 -9.83 26.76 12.78
N PRO A 240 -10.81 26.09 13.41
CA PRO A 240 -12.14 26.63 13.60
C PRO A 240 -12.19 27.44 14.89
N THR A 241 -11.51 28.59 14.95
CA THR A 241 -11.56 29.46 16.14
C THR A 241 -11.55 30.96 15.86
N GLN A 242 -12.28 31.47 14.87
CA GLN A 242 -12.66 32.90 14.87
C GLN A 242 -14.09 33.14 14.38
N ASN A 243 -15.05 32.86 15.27
CA ASN A 243 -16.31 33.60 15.32
C ASN A 243 -16.28 34.41 16.61
N GLU A 244 -16.09 35.73 16.52
CA GLU A 244 -16.86 36.72 17.29
C GLU A 244 -16.45 38.16 16.92
N VAL A 245 -17.49 39.00 16.90
CA VAL A 245 -17.53 40.47 16.92
C VAL A 245 -17.35 41.24 15.61
N GLY A 246 -18.47 41.85 15.15
CA GLY A 246 -18.53 42.87 14.11
C GLY A 246 -19.93 43.02 13.53
#